data_AF-A0A931FCW1-F1
#
_entry.id   AF-A0A931FCW1-F1
#
_cell.length_a   1.000
_cell.length_b   1.000
_cell.length_c   1.000
_cell.angle_alpha   90.00
_cell.angle_beta   90.00
_cell.angle_gamma   90.00
#
_symmetry.space_group_name_H-M   'P 1'
#
loop_
_entity.id
_entity.type
_entity.pdbx_description
1 polymer ?
#
loop_
_entity_poly.entity_id
_entity_poly.type
_entity_poly.pdbx_seq_one_letter_code
_entity_poly.pdbx_strand_id
1 'polypeptide(L)'
;MHTGRFRTLSATTLLVAAALTGTAAAPAQAARASAGSATAASTTSPIQVYGAWDCGNDECTWGTVRNMTDFDTNNHWLIDRGDGTPSVNLVVLSFVDPLKLLDGTNDTGDVNGAPVGMDQAVVNYFTSHGVRVMLSLGGVTYTADWDTALSQNPTLLGQKAAALATQLGVGIEIDYENSTSPNLTGLQSFISAYRAVHPYDATGADPTARLTIDLAAGDRYLIGLTQYATANWLSTSNPVLDYANAMVPNKQPSTSAAEANWQQHIDGEPQYSPPIAPLAPAKFTGSVYLAGQPQVLPECNNFASSLESTTGSWLQSAAPGGAGTTPGMLGYMFWAAETPSARGMSTTPPNTCQGGVGIGSTTYAVPVPMPALRQG
;
A
#
# COMPACT_ATOMS: atom_id res chain seq x y z
N MET A 1 72.01 -15.13 8.39
CA MET A 1 73.14 -15.28 9.34
C MET A 1 72.54 -15.80 10.63
N HIS A 2 72.60 -17.12 10.92
CA HIS A 2 73.53 -17.74 11.90
C HIS A 2 73.34 -17.14 13.32
N THR A 3 73.04 -17.84 14.41
CA THR A 3 73.27 -19.24 14.87
C THR A 3 72.61 -19.39 16.27
N GLY A 4 71.91 -20.47 16.63
CA GLY A 4 72.35 -21.53 17.57
C GLY A 4 71.47 -21.56 18.85
N ARG A 5 70.60 -22.55 19.15
CA ARG A 5 70.73 -23.96 19.62
C ARG A 5 71.32 -24.18 21.04
N PHE A 6 70.51 -24.70 21.96
CA PHE A 6 70.75 -25.81 22.94
C PHE A 6 69.37 -26.17 23.56
N ARG A 7 68.67 -27.26 23.22
CA ARG A 7 68.76 -28.70 23.59
C ARG A 7 68.80 -29.01 25.10
N THR A 8 67.70 -29.58 25.61
CA THR A 8 67.74 -30.78 26.47
C THR A 8 66.49 -31.63 26.29
N LEU A 9 66.71 -32.93 26.12
CA LEU A 9 65.79 -34.06 26.01
C LEU A 9 65.98 -34.96 27.24
N SER A 10 64.91 -35.59 27.74
CA SER A 10 64.82 -36.94 28.34
C SER A 10 63.42 -37.08 28.94
N ALA A 11 62.44 -37.83 28.42
CA ALA A 11 62.33 -39.26 28.12
C ALA A 11 62.35 -40.17 29.37
N THR A 12 61.18 -40.64 29.82
CA THR A 12 61.03 -41.99 30.38
C THR A 12 59.60 -42.50 30.20
N THR A 13 59.51 -43.77 29.79
CA THR A 13 58.35 -44.56 29.39
C THR A 13 58.09 -45.65 30.45
N LEU A 14 56.82 -46.06 30.66
CA LEU A 14 56.28 -47.43 30.90
C LEU A 14 54.91 -47.29 31.61
N LEU A 15 53.75 -47.67 31.03
CA LEU A 15 53.17 -48.98 30.70
C LEU A 15 52.75 -49.88 31.90
N VAL A 16 51.41 -49.98 32.08
CA VAL A 16 50.56 -51.20 32.25
C VAL A 16 50.28 -51.80 33.65
N ALA A 17 49.04 -51.53 34.09
CA ALA A 17 47.92 -52.41 34.49
C ALA A 17 47.98 -53.47 35.63
N ALA A 18 46.95 -53.40 36.50
CA ALA A 18 46.15 -54.52 37.03
C ALA A 18 44.80 -53.95 37.58
N ALA A 19 43.65 -54.20 36.92
CA ALA A 19 42.61 -55.20 37.25
C ALA A 19 41.92 -55.00 38.63
N LEU A 20 40.71 -54.41 38.71
CA LEU A 20 39.35 -54.98 38.49
C LEU A 20 38.72 -55.62 39.74
N THR A 21 37.82 -54.87 40.39
CA THR A 21 36.51 -55.32 40.94
C THR A 21 35.58 -54.10 40.77
N GLY A 22 34.37 -54.12 40.19
CA GLY A 22 33.44 -55.21 39.91
C GLY A 22 32.13 -54.94 40.66
N THR A 23 31.35 -53.92 40.30
CA THR A 23 29.88 -53.90 40.49
C THR A 23 29.21 -53.10 39.37
N ALA A 24 28.20 -53.70 38.77
CA ALA A 24 27.47 -53.22 37.62
C ALA A 24 26.42 -52.18 38.00
N ALA A 25 26.34 -51.09 37.24
CA ALA A 25 25.17 -50.22 37.17
C ALA A 25 24.89 -49.91 35.68
N ALA A 26 23.62 -50.00 35.33
CA ALA A 26 23.05 -49.96 33.98
C ALA A 26 23.43 -48.72 33.15
N PRO A 27 23.39 -48.79 31.81
CA PRO A 27 23.75 -47.65 30.96
C PRO A 27 22.66 -46.57 31.02
N ALA A 28 23.00 -45.41 31.57
CA ALA A 28 22.25 -44.19 31.31
C ALA A 28 22.59 -43.73 29.88
N GLN A 29 21.68 -44.00 28.94
CA GLN A 29 21.70 -43.36 27.62
C GLN A 29 21.66 -41.85 27.82
N ALA A 30 22.70 -41.19 27.32
CA ALA A 30 22.76 -39.75 27.19
C ALA A 30 21.58 -39.28 26.34
N ALA A 31 20.59 -38.65 26.98
CA ALA A 31 19.60 -37.84 26.29
C ALA A 31 20.32 -36.64 25.68
N ARG A 32 20.70 -36.76 24.41
CA ARG A 32 20.95 -35.60 23.57
C ARG A 32 19.67 -34.78 23.57
N ALA A 33 19.68 -33.64 24.23
CA ALA A 33 18.67 -32.62 24.03
C ALA A 33 18.71 -32.25 22.54
N SER A 34 17.75 -32.78 21.77
CA SER A 34 17.41 -32.22 20.48
C SER A 34 16.93 -30.82 20.77
N ALA A 35 17.75 -29.81 20.46
CA ALA A 35 17.25 -28.49 20.17
C ALA A 35 16.26 -28.66 19.02
N GLY A 36 14.99 -28.86 19.37
CA GLY A 36 13.90 -28.70 18.43
C GLY A 36 14.03 -27.27 17.95
N SER A 37 14.41 -27.10 16.69
CA SER A 37 14.11 -25.88 15.95
C SER A 37 12.61 -25.69 16.06
N ALA A 38 12.19 -24.88 17.04
CA ALA A 38 10.88 -24.28 17.01
C ALA A 38 10.88 -23.48 15.71
N THR A 39 10.21 -24.00 14.69
CA THR A 39 9.79 -23.21 13.55
C THR A 39 9.01 -22.06 14.18
N ALA A 40 9.65 -20.88 14.27
CA ALA A 40 8.95 -19.67 14.62
C ALA A 40 7.80 -19.58 13.62
N ALA A 41 6.56 -19.69 14.11
CA ALA A 41 5.40 -19.44 13.27
C ALA A 41 5.65 -18.08 12.62
N SER A 42 5.64 -18.02 11.29
CA SER A 42 5.74 -16.75 10.59
C SER A 42 4.59 -15.89 11.12
N THR A 43 4.92 -14.85 11.88
CA THR A 43 3.95 -13.90 12.39
C THR A 43 3.35 -13.19 11.18
N THR A 44 2.13 -13.57 10.80
CA THR A 44 1.38 -12.94 9.70
C THR A 44 0.47 -11.85 10.27
N SER A 45 0.32 -10.77 9.52
CA SER A 45 -0.65 -9.72 9.80
C SER A 45 -1.84 -9.83 8.85
N PRO A 46 -3.07 -9.58 9.33
CA PRO A 46 -4.25 -9.57 8.46
C PRO A 46 -4.21 -8.39 7.48
N ILE A 47 -4.86 -8.54 6.33
CA ILE A 47 -5.07 -7.44 5.39
C ILE A 47 -6.07 -6.45 6.02
N GLN A 48 -5.73 -5.17 5.95
CA GLN A 48 -6.55 -4.06 6.47
C GLN A 48 -7.02 -3.14 5.35
N VAL A 49 -6.23 -2.97 4.29
CA VAL A 49 -6.58 -2.22 3.09
C VAL A 49 -6.67 -3.17 1.92
N TYR A 50 -7.84 -3.24 1.30
CA TYR A 50 -8.06 -4.03 0.09
C TYR A 50 -9.00 -3.21 -0.77
N GLY A 51 -8.42 -2.35 -1.60
CA GLY A 51 -9.15 -1.27 -2.26
C GLY A 51 -8.88 -1.15 -3.74
N ALA A 52 -9.70 -0.38 -4.44
CA ALA A 52 -9.54 -0.12 -5.87
C ALA A 52 -9.55 1.38 -6.16
N TRP A 53 -8.71 1.80 -7.09
CA TRP A 53 -8.89 3.08 -7.75
C TRP A 53 -9.97 2.94 -8.82
N ASP A 54 -10.96 3.82 -8.80
CA ASP A 54 -12.09 3.82 -9.72
C ASP A 54 -12.00 5.02 -10.66
N CYS A 55 -11.93 4.73 -11.96
CA CYS A 55 -11.79 5.72 -13.01
C CYS A 55 -13.12 6.19 -13.62
N GLY A 56 -14.26 5.70 -13.16
CA GLY A 56 -15.51 6.04 -13.82
C GLY A 56 -15.59 5.45 -15.24
N ASN A 57 -16.61 5.87 -16.00
CA ASN A 57 -16.90 5.40 -17.36
C ASN A 57 -16.37 6.33 -18.45
N ASP A 58 -15.64 7.37 -18.07
CA ASP A 58 -15.22 8.48 -18.91
C ASP A 58 -13.72 8.76 -18.75
N GLU A 59 -12.92 7.70 -18.65
CA GLU A 59 -11.45 7.76 -18.69
C GLU A 59 -10.86 8.57 -17.52
N CYS A 60 -11.33 8.30 -16.31
CA CYS A 60 -10.92 8.94 -15.06
C CYS A 60 -11.28 10.43 -14.97
N THR A 61 -12.17 10.95 -15.83
CA THR A 61 -12.55 12.37 -15.81
C THR A 61 -13.70 12.68 -14.85
N TRP A 62 -14.63 11.75 -14.65
CA TRP A 62 -15.83 11.94 -13.82
C TRP A 62 -16.62 13.21 -14.17
N GLY A 63 -16.58 13.63 -15.43
CA GLY A 63 -17.15 14.89 -15.89
C GLY A 63 -18.67 14.87 -16.05
N THR A 64 -19.32 13.75 -15.75
CA THR A 64 -20.77 13.60 -15.84
C THR A 64 -21.36 12.95 -14.60
N VAL A 65 -22.52 13.45 -14.16
CA VAL A 65 -23.31 12.82 -13.08
C VAL A 65 -23.70 11.41 -13.51
N ARG A 66 -23.50 10.44 -12.62
CA ARG A 66 -23.73 9.03 -12.93
C ARG A 66 -25.21 8.68 -12.86
N ASN A 67 -25.67 7.91 -13.84
CA ASN A 67 -26.90 7.13 -13.68
C ASN A 67 -26.61 5.98 -12.71
N MET A 68 -27.21 6.00 -11.52
CA MET A 68 -26.89 5.02 -10.48
C MET A 68 -27.33 3.59 -10.79
N THR A 69 -28.26 3.37 -11.74
CA THR A 69 -28.61 2.03 -12.22
C THR A 69 -27.51 1.46 -13.12
N ASP A 70 -26.99 2.28 -14.03
CA ASP A 70 -25.87 1.89 -14.89
C ASP A 70 -24.58 1.76 -14.07
N PHE A 71 -24.39 2.65 -13.09
CA PHE A 71 -23.28 2.61 -12.15
C PHE A 71 -23.27 1.30 -11.36
N ASP A 72 -24.40 0.91 -10.77
CA ASP A 72 -24.53 -0.37 -10.08
C ASP A 72 -24.22 -1.53 -11.04
N THR A 73 -24.84 -1.57 -12.23
CA THR A 73 -24.59 -2.64 -13.22
C THR A 73 -23.11 -2.79 -13.56
N ASN A 74 -22.38 -1.68 -13.70
CA ASN A 74 -20.97 -1.66 -14.10
C ASN A 74 -20.02 -1.97 -12.94
N ASN A 75 -20.36 -1.55 -11.73
CA ASN A 75 -19.48 -1.57 -10.56
C ASN A 75 -19.97 -2.51 -9.44
N HIS A 76 -21.00 -3.32 -9.70
CA HIS A 76 -21.62 -4.20 -8.70
C HIS A 76 -20.58 -5.11 -8.02
N TRP A 77 -19.58 -5.56 -8.78
CA TRP A 77 -18.52 -6.44 -8.27
C TRP A 77 -17.74 -5.82 -7.10
N LEU A 78 -17.64 -4.49 -7.00
CA LEU A 78 -16.96 -3.83 -5.88
C LEU A 78 -17.72 -4.03 -4.56
N ILE A 79 -19.06 -3.97 -4.60
CA ILE A 79 -19.94 -4.05 -3.42
C ILE A 79 -20.57 -5.43 -3.19
N ASP A 80 -20.48 -6.34 -4.17
CA ASP A 80 -20.91 -7.72 -4.04
C ASP A 80 -19.97 -8.68 -4.79
N ARG A 81 -19.28 -9.52 -4.02
CA ARG A 81 -18.40 -10.59 -4.52
C ARG A 81 -19.14 -11.86 -4.95
N GLY A 82 -20.47 -11.84 -4.99
CA GLY A 82 -21.35 -12.97 -5.30
C GLY A 82 -21.98 -13.63 -4.07
N ASP A 83 -21.76 -13.08 -2.87
CA ASP A 83 -22.29 -13.58 -1.59
C ASP A 83 -23.06 -12.50 -0.79
N GLY A 84 -23.27 -11.32 -1.37
CA GLY A 84 -23.89 -10.17 -0.70
C GLY A 84 -22.91 -9.32 0.12
N THR A 85 -21.61 -9.59 0.06
CA THR A 85 -20.55 -8.85 0.77
C THR A 85 -19.63 -8.14 -0.22
N PRO A 86 -19.10 -6.94 0.10
CA PRO A 86 -18.15 -6.26 -0.77
C PRO A 86 -16.89 -7.07 -1.10
N SER A 87 -16.41 -6.90 -2.33
CA SER A 87 -15.10 -7.41 -2.75
C SER A 87 -13.98 -6.55 -2.16
N VAL A 88 -14.19 -5.24 -2.05
CA VAL A 88 -13.21 -4.29 -1.51
C VAL A 88 -13.74 -3.63 -0.24
N ASN A 89 -12.83 -3.06 0.57
CA ASN A 89 -13.20 -2.26 1.74
C ASN A 89 -12.88 -0.76 1.59
N LEU A 90 -12.27 -0.38 0.46
CA LEU A 90 -11.96 0.99 0.07
C LEU A 90 -12.14 1.17 -1.44
N VAL A 91 -12.69 2.32 -1.84
CA VAL A 91 -12.65 2.82 -3.21
C VAL A 91 -12.04 4.22 -3.21
N VAL A 92 -11.12 4.49 -4.13
CA VAL A 92 -10.51 5.80 -4.35
C VAL A 92 -10.94 6.32 -5.73
N LEU A 93 -11.76 7.37 -5.77
CA LEU A 93 -12.25 7.95 -7.02
C LEU A 93 -11.14 8.78 -7.66
N SER A 94 -10.81 8.46 -8.92
CA SER A 94 -9.67 9.00 -9.65
C SER A 94 -10.16 9.73 -10.91
N PHE A 95 -9.98 11.04 -11.11
CA PHE A 95 -9.21 11.98 -10.27
C PHE A 95 -9.87 13.36 -10.13
N VAL A 96 -9.46 14.10 -9.08
CA VAL A 96 -9.72 15.53 -8.91
C VAL A 96 -8.50 16.33 -9.38
N ASP A 97 -8.72 17.33 -10.22
CA ASP A 97 -7.68 18.26 -10.67
C ASP A 97 -7.33 19.26 -9.53
N PRO A 98 -6.07 19.28 -9.05
CA PRO A 98 -5.66 20.13 -7.93
C PRO A 98 -5.72 21.63 -8.26
N LEU A 99 -5.51 22.04 -9.51
CA LEU A 99 -5.56 23.46 -9.89
C LEU A 99 -7.01 23.93 -10.00
N LYS A 100 -7.90 23.13 -10.60
CA LYS A 100 -9.33 23.45 -10.58
C LYS A 100 -9.89 23.51 -9.17
N LEU A 101 -9.47 22.60 -8.28
CA LEU A 101 -9.87 22.61 -6.87
C LEU A 101 -9.39 23.87 -6.15
N LEU A 102 -8.15 24.31 -6.40
CA LEU A 102 -7.63 25.56 -5.85
C LEU A 102 -8.48 26.76 -6.30
N ASP A 103 -8.74 26.85 -7.61
CA ASP A 103 -9.45 27.97 -8.24
C ASP A 103 -10.96 27.97 -7.95
N GLY A 104 -11.51 26.83 -7.51
CA GLY A 104 -12.95 26.66 -7.34
C GLY A 104 -13.71 26.71 -8.66
N THR A 105 -13.12 26.12 -9.71
CA THR A 105 -13.63 26.17 -11.08
C THR A 105 -15.06 25.65 -11.18
N ASN A 106 -15.90 26.34 -11.94
CA ASN A 106 -17.22 25.85 -12.35
C ASN A 106 -17.27 25.81 -13.88
N ASP A 107 -17.42 24.62 -14.44
CA ASP A 107 -17.55 24.40 -15.87
C ASP A 107 -18.57 23.28 -16.15
N THR A 108 -18.54 22.66 -17.34
CA THR A 108 -19.47 21.59 -17.68
C THR A 108 -19.23 20.29 -16.91
N GLY A 109 -17.99 20.04 -16.50
CA GLY A 109 -17.58 18.82 -15.81
C GLY A 109 -17.28 19.02 -14.33
N ASP A 110 -17.10 20.26 -13.87
CA ASP A 110 -16.68 20.56 -12.51
C ASP A 110 -17.60 21.59 -11.81
N VAL A 111 -17.80 21.39 -10.51
CA VAL A 111 -18.43 22.34 -9.60
C VAL A 111 -17.52 22.57 -8.40
N ASN A 112 -17.18 23.84 -8.15
CA ASN A 112 -16.18 24.24 -7.14
C ASN A 112 -14.84 23.48 -7.26
N GLY A 113 -14.47 23.10 -8.47
CA GLY A 113 -13.23 22.38 -8.79
C GLY A 113 -13.25 20.88 -8.53
N ALA A 114 -14.40 20.31 -8.16
CA ALA A 114 -14.59 18.85 -8.06
C ALA A 114 -15.41 18.35 -9.26
N PRO A 115 -15.05 17.19 -9.85
CA PRO A 115 -15.83 16.60 -10.93
C PRO A 115 -17.26 16.30 -10.50
N VAL A 116 -18.24 16.65 -11.33
CA VAL A 116 -19.68 16.51 -11.00
C VAL A 116 -20.12 15.06 -10.88
N GLY A 117 -19.37 14.10 -11.44
CA GLY A 117 -19.61 12.67 -11.27
C GLY A 117 -19.15 12.12 -9.91
N MET A 118 -18.24 12.81 -9.21
CA MET A 118 -17.80 12.44 -7.86
C MET A 118 -18.74 13.04 -6.80
N ASP A 119 -20.01 12.63 -6.85
CA ASP A 119 -21.07 13.21 -6.03
C ASP A 119 -21.44 12.35 -4.80
N GLN A 120 -22.35 12.88 -3.98
CA GLN A 120 -22.82 12.18 -2.78
C GLN A 120 -23.58 10.87 -3.10
N ALA A 121 -24.18 10.73 -4.29
CA ALA A 121 -24.88 9.50 -4.65
C ALA A 121 -23.88 8.35 -4.86
N VAL A 122 -22.75 8.61 -5.53
CA VAL A 122 -21.64 7.66 -5.68
C VAL A 122 -21.02 7.33 -4.32
N VAL A 123 -20.78 8.34 -3.47
CA VAL A 123 -20.26 8.09 -2.11
C VAL A 123 -21.22 7.24 -1.27
N ASN A 124 -22.52 7.55 -1.30
CA ASN A 124 -23.54 6.80 -0.57
C ASN A 124 -23.68 5.36 -1.08
N TYR A 125 -23.49 5.13 -2.39
CA TYR A 125 -23.50 3.79 -2.96
C TYR A 125 -22.46 2.90 -2.27
N PHE A 126 -21.20 3.32 -2.19
CA PHE A 126 -20.15 2.53 -1.51
C PHE A 126 -20.32 2.47 0.00
N THR A 127 -20.56 3.62 0.64
CA THR A 127 -20.62 3.70 2.12
C THR A 127 -21.81 2.95 2.72
N SER A 128 -22.94 2.85 2.00
CA SER A 128 -24.08 2.03 2.43
C SER A 128 -23.78 0.52 2.48
N HIS A 129 -22.72 0.08 1.80
CA HIS A 129 -22.21 -1.29 1.83
C HIS A 129 -21.00 -1.46 2.76
N GLY A 130 -20.64 -0.42 3.54
CA GLY A 130 -19.50 -0.45 4.45
C GLY A 130 -18.14 -0.26 3.75
N VAL A 131 -18.13 0.11 2.47
CA VAL A 131 -16.91 0.45 1.72
C VAL A 131 -16.53 1.91 1.99
N ARG A 132 -15.29 2.16 2.41
CA ARG A 132 -14.79 3.53 2.60
C ARG A 132 -14.55 4.18 1.24
N VAL A 133 -14.67 5.51 1.17
CA VAL A 133 -14.45 6.27 -0.05
C VAL A 133 -13.40 7.35 0.19
N MET A 134 -12.52 7.53 -0.79
CA MET A 134 -11.57 8.62 -0.87
C MET A 134 -11.59 9.23 -2.26
N LEU A 135 -11.06 10.45 -2.40
CA LEU A 135 -10.79 11.07 -3.70
C LEU A 135 -9.28 11.17 -3.90
N SER A 136 -8.80 10.77 -5.08
CA SER A 136 -7.41 10.98 -5.46
C SER A 136 -7.27 12.32 -6.19
N LEU A 137 -6.42 13.19 -5.63
CA LEU A 137 -6.06 14.47 -6.24
C LEU A 137 -4.82 14.25 -7.10
N GLY A 138 -4.98 14.35 -8.41
CA GLY A 138 -3.87 14.33 -9.36
C GLY A 138 -3.77 13.06 -10.20
N GLY A 139 -2.65 12.36 -10.11
CA GLY A 139 -2.17 11.41 -11.10
C GLY A 139 -1.28 12.08 -12.15
N VAL A 140 -0.54 11.28 -12.92
CA VAL A 140 0.45 11.75 -13.90
C VAL A 140 -0.09 12.84 -14.83
N THR A 141 -1.36 12.75 -15.22
CA THR A 141 -2.08 13.71 -16.05
C THR A 141 -2.04 15.13 -15.50
N TYR A 142 -2.10 15.29 -14.18
CA TYR A 142 -2.23 16.57 -13.49
C TYR A 142 -0.96 16.99 -12.75
N THR A 143 0.20 16.41 -13.09
CA THR A 143 1.48 16.74 -12.46
C THR A 143 1.79 18.25 -12.54
N ALA A 144 1.54 18.85 -13.70
CA ALA A 144 1.76 20.29 -13.91
C ALA A 144 0.75 21.17 -13.15
N ASP A 145 -0.48 20.68 -12.96
CA ASP A 145 -1.51 21.37 -12.20
C ASP A 145 -1.20 21.34 -10.70
N TRP A 146 -0.68 20.22 -10.20
CA TRP A 146 -0.11 20.15 -8.85
C TRP A 146 1.03 21.17 -8.66
N ASP A 147 2.00 21.21 -9.58
CA ASP A 147 3.12 22.16 -9.53
C ASP A 147 2.61 23.61 -9.48
N THR A 148 1.62 23.91 -10.32
CA THR A 148 1.01 25.24 -10.39
C THR A 148 0.29 25.57 -9.09
N ALA A 149 -0.60 24.69 -8.61
CA ALA A 149 -1.40 24.93 -7.42
C ALA A 149 -0.53 25.05 -6.15
N LEU A 150 0.49 24.21 -6.00
CA LEU A 150 1.46 24.29 -4.90
C LEU A 150 2.35 25.53 -4.95
N SER A 151 2.59 26.08 -6.14
CA SER A 151 3.33 27.34 -6.30
C SER A 151 2.46 28.56 -6.04
N GLN A 152 1.16 28.48 -6.34
CA GLN A 152 0.22 29.58 -6.16
C GLN A 152 -0.20 29.75 -4.69
N ASN A 153 -0.82 28.72 -4.11
CA ASN A 153 -1.30 28.80 -2.73
C ASN A 153 -1.55 27.40 -2.13
N PRO A 154 -0.49 26.72 -1.67
CA PRO A 154 -0.60 25.35 -1.18
C PRO A 154 -1.47 25.24 0.09
N THR A 155 -1.45 26.27 0.93
CA THR A 155 -2.29 26.33 2.14
C THR A 155 -3.78 26.37 1.77
N LEU A 156 -4.17 27.21 0.80
CA LEU A 156 -5.56 27.27 0.35
C LEU A 156 -5.98 25.97 -0.33
N LEU A 157 -5.11 25.35 -1.14
CA LEU A 157 -5.39 24.04 -1.73
C LEU A 157 -5.69 23.00 -0.64
N GLY A 158 -4.91 22.96 0.44
CA GLY A 158 -5.16 22.04 1.57
C GLY A 158 -6.49 22.31 2.28
N GLN A 159 -6.87 23.58 2.43
CA GLN A 159 -8.18 23.97 2.98
C GLN A 159 -9.33 23.57 2.05
N LYS A 160 -9.17 23.70 0.73
CA LYS A 160 -10.16 23.29 -0.27
C LYS A 160 -10.35 21.78 -0.30
N ALA A 161 -9.26 21.02 -0.27
CA ALA A 161 -9.31 19.56 -0.17
C ALA A 161 -10.00 19.11 1.13
N ALA A 162 -9.70 19.74 2.27
CA ALA A 162 -10.37 19.44 3.54
C ALA A 162 -11.87 19.79 3.51
N ALA A 163 -12.25 20.90 2.87
CA ALA A 163 -13.64 21.29 2.71
C ALA A 163 -14.40 20.29 1.81
N LEU A 164 -13.80 19.84 0.71
CA LEU A 164 -14.38 18.82 -0.16
C LEU A 164 -14.54 17.48 0.57
N ALA A 165 -13.52 17.07 1.32
CA ALA A 165 -13.56 15.89 2.19
C ALA A 165 -14.72 15.97 3.20
N THR A 166 -14.90 17.11 3.86
CA THR A 166 -16.05 17.36 4.76
C THR A 166 -17.38 17.31 4.04
N GLN A 167 -17.47 17.93 2.85
CA GLN A 167 -18.70 18.01 2.09
C GLN A 167 -19.23 16.62 1.72
N LEU A 168 -18.35 15.71 1.33
CA LEU A 168 -18.70 14.38 0.85
C LEU A 168 -18.59 13.29 1.94
N GLY A 169 -17.90 13.56 3.04
CA GLY A 169 -17.63 12.58 4.10
C GLY A 169 -16.60 11.52 3.70
N VAL A 170 -15.56 11.93 2.96
CA VAL A 170 -14.56 11.04 2.33
C VAL A 170 -13.14 11.42 2.74
N GLY A 171 -12.19 10.50 2.58
CA GLY A 171 -10.76 10.80 2.72
C GLY A 171 -10.15 11.38 1.44
N ILE A 172 -8.88 11.77 1.50
CA ILE A 172 -8.12 12.30 0.36
C ILE A 172 -6.84 11.50 0.15
N GLU A 173 -6.51 11.23 -1.10
CA GLU A 173 -5.21 10.73 -1.53
C GLU A 173 -4.48 11.80 -2.32
N ILE A 174 -3.19 11.97 -1.99
CA ILE A 174 -2.27 12.83 -2.73
C ILE A 174 -1.63 11.98 -3.82
N ASP A 175 -2.01 12.20 -5.07
CA ASP A 175 -1.36 11.58 -6.23
C ASP A 175 -0.58 12.65 -7.01
N TYR A 176 0.57 13.03 -6.47
CA TYR A 176 1.46 14.04 -7.06
C TYR A 176 2.70 13.38 -7.65
N GLU A 177 2.78 13.32 -8.98
CA GLU A 177 3.79 12.51 -9.66
C GLU A 177 5.00 13.30 -10.22
N ASN A 178 5.37 14.44 -9.62
CA ASN A 178 6.57 15.16 -10.06
C ASN A 178 7.85 14.46 -9.58
N SER A 179 8.45 13.65 -10.45
CA SER A 179 9.68 12.91 -10.14
C SER A 179 10.98 13.73 -10.21
N THR A 180 10.96 14.93 -10.81
CA THR A 180 12.20 15.67 -11.11
C THR A 180 12.52 16.69 -10.02
N SER A 181 11.53 17.49 -9.64
CA SER A 181 11.70 18.59 -8.68
C SER A 181 10.40 18.86 -7.92
N PRO A 182 9.91 17.90 -7.11
CA PRO A 182 8.64 18.06 -6.41
C PRO A 182 8.69 19.25 -5.45
N ASN A 183 7.61 20.03 -5.38
CA ASN A 183 7.49 21.16 -4.46
C ASN A 183 7.13 20.67 -3.04
N LEU A 184 8.13 20.11 -2.34
CA LEU A 184 7.95 19.50 -1.02
C LEU A 184 7.54 20.49 0.07
N THR A 185 7.98 21.75 -0.02
CA THR A 185 7.57 22.81 0.92
C THR A 185 6.11 23.20 0.72
N GLY A 186 5.68 23.31 -0.54
CA GLY A 186 4.28 23.50 -0.88
C GLY A 186 3.43 22.33 -0.39
N LEU A 187 3.85 21.09 -0.69
CA LEU A 187 3.10 19.91 -0.28
C LEU A 187 3.01 19.77 1.25
N GLN A 188 4.08 20.11 1.99
CA GLN A 188 4.01 20.19 3.45
C GLN A 188 2.98 21.21 3.93
N SER A 189 2.88 22.38 3.27
CA SER A 189 1.90 23.42 3.61
C SER A 189 0.47 22.96 3.32
N PHE A 190 0.26 22.24 2.21
CA PHE A 190 -1.00 21.57 1.90
C PHE A 190 -1.41 20.58 3.00
N ILE A 191 -0.51 19.66 3.37
CA ILE A 191 -0.76 18.64 4.40
C ILE A 191 -1.07 19.30 5.75
N SER A 192 -0.29 20.31 6.15
CA SER A 192 -0.52 21.04 7.40
C SER A 192 -1.88 21.74 7.42
N ALA A 193 -2.29 22.34 6.30
CA ALA A 193 -3.60 22.99 6.18
C ALA A 193 -4.76 21.98 6.22
N TYR A 194 -4.61 20.82 5.57
CA TYR A 194 -5.59 19.74 5.64
C TYR A 194 -5.73 19.23 7.08
N ARG A 195 -4.60 18.94 7.74
CA ARG A 195 -4.55 18.42 9.12
C ARG A 195 -5.03 19.42 10.17
N ALA A 196 -5.03 20.71 9.87
CA ALA A 196 -5.61 21.73 10.75
C ALA A 196 -7.16 21.63 10.82
N VAL A 197 -7.80 21.11 9.77
CA VAL A 197 -9.24 20.86 9.74
C VAL A 197 -9.54 19.43 10.20
N HIS A 198 -8.79 18.46 9.68
CA HIS A 198 -8.96 17.03 9.95
C HIS A 198 -7.69 16.43 10.58
N PRO A 199 -7.53 16.53 11.92
CA PRO A 199 -6.39 15.95 12.63
C PRO A 199 -6.23 14.46 12.35
N TYR A 200 -5.02 13.93 12.53
CA TYR A 200 -4.75 12.50 12.38
C TYR A 200 -5.62 11.67 13.33
N ASP A 201 -6.38 10.71 12.77
CA ASP A 201 -7.23 9.78 13.53
C ASP A 201 -6.75 8.33 13.37
N ALA A 202 -5.97 7.86 14.35
CA ALA A 202 -5.48 6.48 14.38
C ALA A 202 -6.59 5.42 14.47
N THR A 203 -7.80 5.79 14.92
CA THR A 203 -8.93 4.87 15.05
C THR A 203 -9.60 4.59 13.70
N GLY A 204 -9.42 5.49 12.72
CA GLY A 204 -10.11 5.45 11.43
C GLY A 204 -11.62 5.63 11.53
N ALA A 205 -12.13 6.18 12.63
CA ALA A 205 -13.55 6.42 12.82
C ALA A 205 -14.01 7.56 11.91
N ASP A 206 -13.23 8.63 11.81
CA ASP A 206 -13.48 9.76 10.93
C ASP A 206 -12.94 9.47 9.51
N PRO A 207 -13.79 9.26 8.50
CA PRO A 207 -13.33 9.06 7.13
C PRO A 207 -12.60 10.29 6.57
N THR A 208 -12.96 11.50 7.01
CA THR A 208 -12.35 12.75 6.52
C THR A 208 -10.93 12.95 7.03
N ALA A 209 -10.57 12.28 8.13
CA ALA A 209 -9.21 12.23 8.63
C ALA A 209 -8.28 11.29 7.84
N ARG A 210 -8.79 10.46 6.92
CA ARG A 210 -7.92 9.59 6.10
C ARG A 210 -7.21 10.44 5.04
N LEU A 211 -5.89 10.56 5.16
CA LEU A 211 -5.03 11.23 4.18
C LEU A 211 -3.85 10.34 3.79
N THR A 212 -3.78 9.95 2.52
CA THR A 212 -2.76 9.04 1.97
C THR A 212 -1.94 9.73 0.88
N ILE A 213 -0.90 9.05 0.41
CA ILE A 213 -0.07 9.50 -0.72
C ILE A 213 0.26 8.32 -1.63
N ASP A 214 0.25 8.56 -2.93
CA ASP A 214 0.77 7.62 -3.91
C ASP A 214 2.27 7.86 -4.10
N LEU A 215 3.05 6.80 -3.91
CA LEU A 215 4.49 6.77 -4.15
C LEU A 215 4.80 5.76 -5.24
N ALA A 216 6.00 5.83 -5.79
CA ALA A 216 6.44 4.93 -6.84
C ALA A 216 6.30 3.45 -6.46
N ALA A 217 6.14 2.58 -7.46
CA ALA A 217 6.01 1.13 -7.25
C ALA A 217 7.14 0.55 -6.38
N GLY A 218 8.35 1.07 -6.58
CA GLY A 218 9.51 0.96 -5.70
C GLY A 218 10.33 2.25 -5.78
N ASP A 219 11.39 2.35 -5.00
CA ASP A 219 12.08 3.61 -4.68
C ASP A 219 13.00 4.18 -5.77
N ARG A 220 12.75 3.80 -7.03
CA ARG A 220 13.53 4.21 -8.21
C ARG A 220 12.89 5.34 -9.03
N TYR A 221 11.69 5.76 -8.66
CA TYR A 221 10.92 6.85 -9.25
C TYR A 221 10.30 7.68 -8.11
N LEU A 222 9.86 8.92 -8.38
CA LEU A 222 9.38 9.85 -7.34
C LEU A 222 10.33 10.01 -6.15
N ILE A 223 11.65 9.89 -6.38
CA ILE A 223 12.69 9.79 -5.34
C ILE A 223 12.56 10.90 -4.30
N GLY A 224 12.40 12.16 -4.73
CA GLY A 224 12.27 13.29 -3.82
C GLY A 224 11.03 13.23 -2.92
N LEU A 225 9.91 12.72 -3.44
CA LEU A 225 8.69 12.51 -2.67
C LEU A 225 8.85 11.35 -1.68
N THR A 226 9.40 10.22 -2.12
CA THR A 226 9.65 9.08 -1.25
C THR A 226 10.60 9.46 -0.11
N GLN A 227 11.73 10.11 -0.41
CA GLN A 227 12.68 10.61 0.61
C GLN A 227 11.99 11.44 1.69
N TYR A 228 11.13 12.37 1.27
CA TYR A 228 10.48 13.28 2.21
C TYR A 228 9.34 12.60 2.97
N ALA A 229 8.53 11.79 2.29
CA ALA A 229 7.38 11.11 2.87
C ALA A 229 7.80 10.08 3.93
N THR A 230 8.81 9.24 3.64
CA THR A 230 9.28 8.23 4.60
C THR A 230 9.95 8.87 5.82
N ALA A 231 10.67 9.98 5.64
CA ALA A 231 11.33 10.68 6.73
C ALA A 231 10.37 11.53 7.60
N ASN A 232 9.34 12.14 7.02
CA ASN A 232 8.57 13.20 7.70
C ASN A 232 7.08 12.90 7.85
N TRP A 233 6.48 12.11 6.95
CA TRP A 233 5.02 12.00 6.87
C TRP A 233 4.47 10.66 7.31
N LEU A 234 5.21 9.59 7.05
CA LEU A 234 4.79 8.20 7.25
C LEU A 234 5.45 7.54 8.48
N SER A 235 6.03 8.33 9.38
CA SER A 235 6.67 7.79 10.60
C SER A 235 5.65 7.03 11.47
N THR A 236 6.12 6.03 12.20
CA THR A 236 5.25 5.24 13.10
C THR A 236 4.96 5.93 14.43
N SER A 237 5.75 6.94 14.81
CA SER A 237 5.63 7.63 16.10
C SER A 237 4.76 8.88 16.04
N ASN A 238 4.80 9.61 14.92
CA ASN A 238 4.01 10.82 14.71
C ASN A 238 3.63 10.94 13.22
N PRO A 239 2.79 10.04 12.69
CA PRO A 239 2.36 10.12 11.30
C PRO A 239 1.50 11.36 11.07
N VAL A 240 1.70 12.00 9.92
CA VAL A 240 0.72 12.97 9.37
C VAL A 240 0.04 12.44 8.11
N LEU A 241 0.52 11.34 7.55
CA LEU A 241 -0.17 10.54 6.54
C LEU A 241 -0.46 9.15 7.10
N ASP A 242 -1.59 8.60 6.69
CA ASP A 242 -2.06 7.30 7.18
C ASP A 242 -1.21 6.15 6.66
N TYR A 243 -1.01 6.11 5.35
CA TYR A 243 -0.14 5.19 4.64
C TYR A 243 0.15 5.71 3.23
N ALA A 244 1.12 5.10 2.55
CA ALA A 244 1.35 5.28 1.12
C ALA A 244 0.81 4.11 0.31
N ASN A 245 0.37 4.34 -0.92
CA ASN A 245 0.27 3.26 -1.90
C ASN A 245 1.57 3.17 -2.69
N ALA A 246 2.16 1.98 -2.76
CA ALA A 246 3.19 1.72 -3.76
C ALA A 246 2.48 1.48 -5.09
N MET A 247 2.42 2.50 -5.94
CA MET A 247 1.63 2.50 -7.19
C MET A 247 1.99 1.33 -8.11
N VAL A 248 1.15 1.06 -9.10
CA VAL A 248 1.48 0.08 -10.14
C VAL A 248 2.70 0.53 -10.96
N PRO A 249 3.67 -0.35 -11.26
CA PRO A 249 4.71 -0.03 -12.24
C PRO A 249 4.09 0.08 -13.65
N ASN A 250 4.81 0.55 -14.66
CA ASN A 250 4.27 0.74 -16.04
C ASN A 250 3.54 -0.50 -16.65
N LYS A 251 3.79 -1.70 -16.15
CA LYS A 251 3.10 -2.95 -16.54
C LYS A 251 3.02 -3.89 -15.36
N GLN A 252 2.05 -4.80 -15.37
CA GLN A 252 1.95 -5.86 -14.36
C GLN A 252 3.29 -6.61 -14.22
N PRO A 253 3.92 -6.60 -13.04
CA PRO A 253 5.19 -7.27 -12.82
C PRO A 253 5.01 -8.80 -12.68
N SER A 254 6.12 -9.55 -12.62
CA SER A 254 6.09 -10.92 -12.06
C SER A 254 5.99 -10.87 -10.54
N THR A 255 5.64 -12.00 -9.90
CA THR A 255 5.63 -12.16 -8.43
C THR A 255 6.92 -11.63 -7.79
N SER A 256 8.08 -12.10 -8.23
CA SER A 256 9.38 -11.66 -7.69
C SER A 256 9.69 -10.19 -7.91
N ALA A 257 9.19 -9.60 -9.00
CA ALA A 257 9.41 -8.19 -9.29
C ALA A 257 8.47 -7.29 -8.46
N ALA A 258 7.24 -7.74 -8.19
CA ALA A 258 6.33 -7.07 -7.28
C ALA A 258 6.92 -7.03 -5.85
N GLU A 259 7.31 -8.19 -5.33
CA GLU A 259 7.94 -8.31 -4.01
C GLU A 259 9.22 -7.48 -3.93
N ALA A 260 10.07 -7.50 -4.97
CA ALA A 260 11.28 -6.69 -4.99
C ALA A 260 10.99 -5.17 -5.01
N ASN A 261 9.96 -4.72 -5.73
CA ASN A 261 9.56 -3.32 -5.72
C ASN A 261 9.09 -2.87 -4.33
N TRP A 262 8.25 -3.68 -3.67
CA TRP A 262 7.74 -3.40 -2.33
C TRP A 262 8.83 -3.53 -1.25
N GLN A 263 9.78 -4.45 -1.42
CA GLN A 263 10.92 -4.59 -0.51
C GLN A 263 11.82 -3.35 -0.53
N GLN A 264 11.92 -2.62 -1.64
CA GLN A 264 12.68 -1.36 -1.69
C GLN A 264 12.14 -0.34 -0.68
N HIS A 265 10.81 -0.17 -0.61
CA HIS A 265 10.19 0.69 0.40
C HIS A 265 10.53 0.25 1.82
N ILE A 266 10.50 -1.06 2.09
CA ILE A 266 10.77 -1.63 3.41
C ILE A 266 12.22 -1.39 3.84
N ASP A 267 13.16 -1.57 2.93
CA ASP A 267 14.60 -1.46 3.21
C ASP A 267 15.10 -0.01 3.13
N GLY A 268 14.38 0.84 2.39
CA GLY A 268 14.87 2.13 1.92
C GLY A 268 16.00 1.98 0.90
N GLU A 269 16.53 3.12 0.46
CA GLU A 269 17.58 3.16 -0.57
C GLU A 269 18.72 4.10 -0.13
N PRO A 270 19.76 3.56 0.53
CA PRO A 270 20.84 4.36 1.12
C PRO A 270 21.78 5.01 0.10
N GLN A 271 21.71 4.61 -1.17
CA GLN A 271 22.54 5.18 -2.25
C GLN A 271 22.09 6.58 -2.69
N TYR A 272 20.87 7.01 -2.37
CA TYR A 272 20.42 8.36 -2.69
C TYR A 272 21.00 9.39 -1.71
N SER A 273 21.04 10.65 -2.14
CA SER A 273 21.49 11.78 -1.31
C SER A 273 20.43 12.89 -1.34
N PRO A 274 19.65 13.07 -0.25
CA PRO A 274 19.65 12.27 0.99
C PRO A 274 19.17 10.81 0.77
N PRO A 275 19.45 9.87 1.68
CA PRO A 275 18.90 8.51 1.61
C PRO A 275 17.37 8.49 1.62
N ILE A 276 16.77 7.51 0.95
CA ILE A 276 15.39 7.12 1.24
C ILE A 276 15.41 6.25 2.50
N ALA A 277 14.68 6.66 3.54
CA ALA A 277 14.61 5.91 4.79
C ALA A 277 13.69 4.67 4.65
N PRO A 278 13.96 3.58 5.40
CA PRO A 278 13.06 2.45 5.53
C PRO A 278 11.62 2.86 5.87
N LEU A 279 10.64 2.26 5.23
CA LEU A 279 9.22 2.40 5.55
C LEU A 279 8.72 1.17 6.30
N ALA A 280 7.93 1.38 7.36
CA ALA A 280 7.34 0.26 8.07
C ALA A 280 6.35 -0.51 7.16
N PRO A 281 6.33 -1.85 7.16
CA PRO A 281 5.34 -2.62 6.41
C PRO A 281 3.90 -2.14 6.66
N ALA A 282 3.57 -1.81 7.91
CA ALA A 282 2.27 -1.27 8.31
C ALA A 282 1.97 0.17 7.81
N LYS A 283 2.81 0.76 6.95
CA LYS A 283 2.64 2.12 6.42
C LYS A 283 2.50 2.18 4.91
N PHE A 284 2.34 1.04 4.23
CA PHE A 284 2.01 1.04 2.83
C PHE A 284 1.22 -0.19 2.34
N THR A 285 0.59 -0.03 1.19
CA THR A 285 -0.07 -1.09 0.41
C THR A 285 0.75 -1.42 -0.84
N GLY A 286 0.55 -2.62 -1.37
CA GLY A 286 1.12 -3.04 -2.66
C GLY A 286 0.07 -2.97 -3.76
N SER A 287 0.42 -2.41 -4.91
CA SER A 287 -0.56 -2.22 -5.99
C SER A 287 -0.35 -3.14 -7.17
N VAL A 288 -1.46 -3.55 -7.77
CA VAL A 288 -1.49 -4.43 -8.96
C VAL A 288 -2.57 -3.98 -9.94
N TYR A 289 -2.41 -4.31 -11.23
CA TYR A 289 -3.39 -3.99 -12.24
C TYR A 289 -4.58 -4.97 -12.25
N LEU A 290 -5.79 -4.46 -12.46
CA LEU A 290 -6.98 -5.28 -12.78
C LEU A 290 -7.10 -5.60 -14.27
N ALA A 291 -6.62 -4.68 -15.10
CA ALA A 291 -6.81 -4.76 -16.54
C ALA A 291 -5.54 -4.34 -17.29
N GLY A 292 -5.33 -4.98 -18.43
CA GLY A 292 -4.28 -4.66 -19.37
C GLY A 292 -4.80 -4.65 -20.80
N GLN A 293 -3.90 -4.41 -21.74
CA GLN A 293 -4.20 -4.57 -23.17
C GLN A 293 -3.79 -5.97 -23.62
N PRO A 294 -4.66 -6.80 -24.23
CA PRO A 294 -6.05 -6.53 -24.66
C PRO A 294 -7.13 -7.21 -23.77
N GLN A 295 -6.84 -7.53 -22.50
CA GLN A 295 -7.76 -8.28 -21.64
C GLN A 295 -7.67 -7.85 -20.17
N VAL A 296 -8.73 -8.12 -19.41
CA VAL A 296 -8.63 -8.10 -17.94
C VAL A 296 -7.59 -9.11 -17.47
N LEU A 297 -6.88 -8.78 -16.39
CA LEU A 297 -5.81 -9.60 -15.84
C LEU A 297 -6.37 -10.59 -14.80
N PRO A 298 -5.59 -11.63 -14.41
CA PRO A 298 -6.04 -12.60 -13.41
C PRO A 298 -6.43 -11.99 -12.06
N GLU A 299 -5.84 -10.85 -11.67
CA GLU A 299 -6.24 -10.06 -10.51
C GLU A 299 -7.72 -9.69 -10.56
N CYS A 300 -8.26 -9.45 -11.76
CA CYS A 300 -9.68 -9.24 -11.92
C CYS A 300 -10.45 -10.57 -11.89
N ASN A 301 -10.15 -11.54 -12.76
CA ASN A 301 -11.09 -12.64 -13.02
C ASN A 301 -10.66 -14.05 -12.59
N ASN A 302 -9.44 -14.23 -12.08
CA ASN A 302 -8.91 -15.55 -11.70
C ASN A 302 -7.86 -15.45 -10.59
N PHE A 303 -8.32 -15.45 -9.34
CA PHE A 303 -7.47 -15.31 -8.16
C PHE A 303 -6.32 -16.31 -8.14
N ALA A 304 -6.56 -17.58 -8.46
CA ALA A 304 -5.52 -18.63 -8.40
C ALA A 304 -4.34 -18.39 -9.36
N SER A 305 -4.52 -17.54 -10.37
CA SER A 305 -3.48 -17.14 -11.33
C SER A 305 -3.01 -15.69 -11.14
N SER A 306 -3.46 -15.00 -10.10
CA SER A 306 -3.16 -13.59 -9.83
C SER A 306 -1.86 -13.39 -9.04
N LEU A 307 -1.32 -12.18 -9.10
CA LEU A 307 -0.27 -11.75 -8.18
C LEU A 307 -0.73 -11.73 -6.73
N GLU A 308 -2.02 -11.47 -6.47
CA GLU A 308 -2.56 -11.52 -5.11
C GLU A 308 -2.29 -12.90 -4.51
N SER A 309 -2.72 -13.97 -5.19
CA SER A 309 -2.52 -15.35 -4.73
C SER A 309 -1.04 -15.72 -4.58
N THR A 310 -0.16 -15.23 -5.45
CA THR A 310 1.26 -15.61 -5.42
C THR A 310 2.10 -14.79 -4.44
N THR A 311 1.69 -13.56 -4.11
CA THR A 311 2.42 -12.65 -3.22
C THR A 311 1.76 -12.49 -1.84
N GLY A 312 0.54 -12.98 -1.64
CA GLY A 312 -0.22 -12.74 -0.39
C GLY A 312 0.46 -13.24 0.88
N SER A 313 1.15 -14.39 0.82
CA SER A 313 1.92 -14.88 1.97
C SER A 313 3.10 -13.98 2.30
N TRP A 314 3.80 -13.47 1.29
CA TRP A 314 4.86 -12.48 1.45
C TRP A 314 4.29 -11.17 2.00
N LEU A 315 3.21 -10.67 1.42
CA LEU A 315 2.55 -9.43 1.85
C LEU A 315 2.18 -9.49 3.33
N GLN A 316 1.59 -10.60 3.80
CA GLN A 316 1.18 -10.75 5.20
C GLN A 316 2.35 -10.97 6.17
N SER A 317 3.56 -11.32 5.68
CA SER A 317 4.70 -11.70 6.53
C SER A 317 5.97 -10.86 6.34
N ALA A 318 5.95 -9.89 5.41
CA ALA A 318 7.10 -9.03 5.11
C ALA A 318 7.68 -8.39 6.38
N ALA A 319 8.94 -8.68 6.67
CA ALA A 319 9.58 -8.24 7.90
C ALA A 319 9.96 -6.75 7.83
N PRO A 320 9.93 -5.99 8.94
CA PRO A 320 10.47 -4.64 8.99
C PRO A 320 11.95 -4.57 8.57
N GLY A 321 12.30 -3.63 7.70
CA GLY A 321 13.66 -3.38 7.20
C GLY A 321 14.42 -2.24 7.89
N GLY A 322 13.88 -1.71 8.99
CA GLY A 322 14.49 -0.59 9.73
C GLY A 322 13.49 0.40 10.32
N ALA A 323 12.22 0.32 9.94
CA ALA A 323 11.12 1.08 10.52
C ALA A 323 9.95 0.16 10.91
N GLY A 324 9.30 0.45 12.03
CA GLY A 324 8.26 -0.40 12.59
C GLY A 324 8.80 -1.65 13.28
N THR A 325 7.88 -2.43 13.84
CA THR A 325 8.14 -3.64 14.64
C THR A 325 7.21 -4.80 14.27
N THR A 326 6.08 -4.53 13.61
CA THR A 326 5.16 -5.58 13.18
C THR A 326 5.36 -5.95 11.71
N PRO A 327 5.37 -7.24 11.37
CA PRO A 327 5.51 -7.69 9.98
C PRO A 327 4.20 -7.52 9.20
N GLY A 328 4.30 -7.67 7.89
CA GLY A 328 3.22 -7.63 6.93
C GLY A 328 2.82 -6.22 6.53
N MET A 329 2.50 -6.04 5.26
CA MET A 329 1.98 -4.79 4.70
C MET A 329 0.50 -4.59 5.05
N LEU A 330 -0.06 -3.42 4.72
CA LEU A 330 -1.48 -3.14 4.97
C LEU A 330 -2.43 -3.91 4.05
N GLY A 331 -2.00 -4.24 2.83
CA GLY A 331 -2.78 -5.01 1.88
C GLY A 331 -2.60 -4.53 0.44
N TYR A 332 -3.65 -4.68 -0.37
CA TYR A 332 -3.61 -4.45 -1.81
C TYR A 332 -4.41 -3.21 -2.24
N MET A 333 -3.92 -2.57 -3.29
CA MET A 333 -4.70 -1.64 -4.10
C MET A 333 -4.73 -2.04 -5.58
N PHE A 334 -5.86 -1.83 -6.23
CA PHE A 334 -6.14 -2.34 -7.56
C PHE A 334 -6.34 -1.23 -8.59
N TRP A 335 -5.48 -1.17 -9.62
CA TRP A 335 -5.56 -0.18 -10.69
C TRP A 335 -6.05 -0.80 -12.02
N ALA A 336 -7.13 -0.36 -12.64
CA ALA A 336 -8.19 0.47 -12.09
C ALA A 336 -9.53 -0.20 -12.40
N ALA A 337 -10.51 0.08 -11.55
CA ALA A 337 -11.89 -0.29 -11.76
C ALA A 337 -12.54 0.62 -12.83
N GLU A 338 -13.64 0.09 -13.39
CA GLU A 338 -14.39 0.66 -14.49
C GLU A 338 -13.53 0.86 -15.76
N THR A 339 -13.43 2.08 -16.32
CA THR A 339 -12.86 2.32 -17.65
C THR A 339 -11.71 3.34 -17.60
N PRO A 340 -10.46 2.89 -17.40
CA PRO A 340 -9.32 3.81 -17.21
C PRO A 340 -8.80 4.47 -18.50
N SER A 341 -9.21 4.04 -19.68
CA SER A 341 -8.84 4.71 -20.95
C SER A 341 -9.73 4.25 -22.11
N ALA A 342 -9.85 5.08 -23.17
CA ALA A 342 -10.61 4.75 -24.39
C ALA A 342 -10.22 3.43 -25.05
N ARG A 343 -8.94 3.07 -24.92
CA ARG A 343 -8.38 1.85 -25.51
C ARG A 343 -8.26 0.73 -24.48
N GLY A 344 -8.46 1.04 -23.19
CA GLY A 344 -8.39 0.16 -22.04
C GLY A 344 -9.41 -0.98 -22.08
N MET A 345 -9.15 -2.02 -21.29
CA MET A 345 -10.19 -2.98 -20.98
C MET A 345 -10.91 -2.53 -19.72
N SER A 346 -12.23 -2.53 -19.76
CA SER A 346 -13.06 -2.18 -18.61
C SER A 346 -13.33 -3.38 -17.72
N THR A 347 -13.48 -3.16 -16.41
CA THR A 347 -13.94 -4.19 -15.46
C THR A 347 -15.45 -4.31 -15.37
N THR A 348 -16.17 -3.68 -16.30
CA THR A 348 -17.63 -3.73 -16.46
C THR A 348 -18.09 -4.97 -17.24
N PRO A 349 -19.37 -5.40 -17.12
CA PRO A 349 -19.88 -6.57 -17.82
C PRO A 349 -19.57 -6.57 -19.33
N PRO A 350 -19.21 -7.74 -19.92
CA PRO A 350 -19.18 -9.06 -19.30
C PRO A 350 -17.95 -9.33 -18.43
N ASN A 351 -16.99 -8.40 -18.37
CA ASN A 351 -15.90 -8.50 -17.40
C ASN A 351 -16.46 -8.21 -16.00
N THR A 352 -15.89 -8.87 -15.01
CA THR A 352 -16.19 -8.63 -13.60
C THR A 352 -15.01 -9.13 -12.80
N CYS A 353 -14.73 -8.45 -11.68
CA CYS A 353 -13.61 -8.83 -10.82
C CYS A 353 -14.00 -9.73 -9.63
N GLN A 354 -15.20 -10.32 -9.64
CA GLN A 354 -15.64 -11.28 -8.62
C GLN A 354 -14.73 -12.51 -8.54
N GLY A 355 -14.21 -13.00 -9.68
CA GLY A 355 -13.37 -14.22 -9.73
C GLY A 355 -11.91 -14.03 -9.31
N GLY A 356 -11.41 -12.80 -9.27
CA GLY A 356 -10.08 -12.41 -8.81
C GLY A 356 -10.19 -11.71 -7.47
N VAL A 357 -10.45 -10.40 -7.48
CA VAL A 357 -10.62 -9.57 -6.29
C VAL A 357 -11.67 -10.13 -5.31
N GLY A 358 -12.83 -10.59 -5.79
CA GLY A 358 -13.85 -11.16 -4.90
C GLY A 358 -13.40 -12.45 -4.18
N ILE A 359 -12.75 -13.36 -4.91
CA ILE A 359 -12.15 -14.57 -4.32
C ILE A 359 -10.97 -14.22 -3.42
N GLY A 360 -10.13 -13.24 -3.78
CA GLY A 360 -9.03 -12.76 -2.96
C GLY A 360 -9.51 -12.16 -1.64
N SER A 361 -10.55 -11.34 -1.68
CA SER A 361 -11.24 -10.79 -0.50
C SER A 361 -11.66 -11.89 0.48
N THR A 362 -12.29 -12.95 -0.03
CA THR A 362 -12.68 -14.13 0.76
C THR A 362 -11.46 -14.87 1.30
N THR A 363 -10.44 -15.07 0.46
CA THR A 363 -9.21 -15.81 0.81
C THR A 363 -8.44 -15.15 1.95
N TYR A 364 -8.35 -13.82 1.94
CA TYR A 364 -7.67 -13.06 2.98
C TYR A 364 -8.55 -12.67 4.16
N ALA A 365 -9.83 -13.09 4.15
CA ALA A 365 -10.83 -12.69 5.14
C ALA A 365 -10.86 -11.17 5.34
N VAL A 366 -10.90 -10.41 4.23
CA VAL A 366 -10.82 -8.95 4.26
C VAL A 366 -11.95 -8.39 5.11
N PRO A 367 -11.63 -7.56 6.13
CA PRO A 367 -12.63 -6.92 6.95
C PRO A 367 -13.39 -5.84 6.18
N VAL A 368 -14.72 -5.91 6.26
CA VAL A 368 -15.64 -4.88 5.79
C VAL A 368 -16.57 -4.51 6.97
N PRO A 369 -16.59 -3.24 7.43
CA PRO A 369 -15.82 -2.11 6.93
C PRO A 369 -14.32 -2.21 7.22
N MET A 370 -13.52 -1.35 6.55
CA MET A 370 -12.09 -1.20 6.82
C MET A 370 -11.83 -0.93 8.33
N PRO A 371 -10.92 -1.67 8.98
CA PRO A 371 -10.61 -1.53 10.40
C PRO A 371 -9.66 -0.34 10.64
N ALA A 372 -9.44 -0.01 11.92
CA ALA A 372 -8.33 0.83 12.32
C ALA A 372 -7.00 0.24 11.78
N LEU A 373 -6.12 1.10 11.23
CA LEU A 373 -4.86 0.64 10.66
C LEU A 373 -3.82 0.37 11.74
N ARG A 374 -2.96 -0.63 11.50
CA ARG A 374 -1.77 -0.83 12.34
C ARG A 374 -0.85 0.39 12.19
N GLN A 375 -0.25 0.80 13.30
CA GLN A 375 0.54 2.03 13.36
C GLN A 375 2.05 1.81 13.25
N GLY A 376 2.54 0.59 13.48
CA GLY A 376 3.96 0.23 13.42
C GLY A 376 4.21 -1.19 13.87
#